data_AF-A0A929YJN0-F1
#
_entry.id   AF-A0A929YJN0-F1
#
_cell.length_a   1.000
_cell.length_b   1.000
_cell.length_c   1.000
_cell.angle_alpha   90.00
_cell.angle_beta   90.00
_cell.angle_gamma   90.00
#
_symmetry.space_group_name_H-M   'P 1'
#
loop_
_entity.id
_entity.type
_entity.pdbx_description
1 polymer ?
#
loop_
_entity_poly.entity_id
_entity_poly.type
_entity_poly.pdbx_seq_one_letter_code
_entity_poly.pdbx_strand_id
1 'polypeptide(L)'
;GEPEVSEDGTQYTVKVKKGLKWSDGSGLNANDFVYSWQRAADPKTGADYAYLFDVFAKDADGKLKVEAKDDNTITFTLAAPCSYMVGLMAFPTFLPVQKKAVEAADKDGSNPGAWAMEAGFVTNGAYTLKSWKHKESMVYVKNPNYYDADNVTVDELDFMLSADDTAILAAYQAGNLDFADTVPTGEIKNLKNKPDFHVIPNLGTYYVAFNVNSSMFDGMTTEQASDTRKALSKLIDRQYIIDTIGQTEQKLATSFIPPAMSDGHGGEFKKNDDAYTYPVKDAVGYYSPDVDVDGAVALLKKAGFQFDDNNQLSESTPLHINYLTNDGTAHVAIAQAL
;
A
#
# COMPACT_ATOMS: atom_id res chain seq x y z
N GLY A 1 21.67 12.00 6.63
CA GLY A 1 21.54 12.50 8.00
C GLY A 1 20.21 13.21 8.14
N GLU A 2 19.91 13.78 9.31
CA GLU A 2 18.77 14.69 9.43
C GLU A 2 18.93 15.86 8.45
N PRO A 3 17.85 16.28 7.75
CA PRO A 3 17.91 17.42 6.85
C PRO A 3 18.08 18.73 7.63
N GLU A 4 18.91 19.63 7.11
CA GLU A 4 18.86 21.05 7.45
C GLU A 4 17.71 21.69 6.65
N VAL A 5 16.79 22.38 7.32
CA VAL A 5 15.58 22.98 6.73
C VAL A 5 15.60 24.50 6.89
N SER A 6 15.26 25.26 5.84
CA SER A 6 15.13 26.72 5.92
C SER A 6 14.03 27.17 6.87
N GLU A 7 14.08 28.43 7.31
CA GLU A 7 13.08 29.02 8.21
C GLU A 7 11.64 28.95 7.66
N ASP A 8 11.49 29.09 6.35
CA ASP A 8 10.19 28.99 5.67
C ASP A 8 9.73 27.54 5.46
N GLY A 9 10.53 26.53 5.84
CA GLY A 9 10.18 25.11 5.76
C GLY A 9 10.22 24.51 4.35
N THR A 10 10.74 25.23 3.34
CA THR A 10 10.66 24.80 1.93
C THR A 10 11.98 24.33 1.32
N GLN A 11 13.13 24.77 1.84
CA GLN A 11 14.44 24.38 1.31
C GLN A 11 15.11 23.38 2.25
N TYR A 12 15.61 22.29 1.66
CA TYR A 12 16.22 21.19 2.38
C TYR A 12 17.65 20.98 1.90
N THR A 13 18.56 20.73 2.85
CA THR A 13 19.93 20.27 2.58
C THR A 13 20.15 18.96 3.33
N VAL A 14 20.46 17.89 2.60
CA VAL A 14 20.67 16.56 3.15
C VAL A 14 22.10 16.10 2.90
N LYS A 15 22.80 15.74 3.99
CA LYS A 15 24.12 15.10 3.91
C LYS A 15 23.98 13.59 3.73
N VAL A 16 24.46 13.10 2.59
CA VAL A 16 24.57 11.68 2.24
C VAL A 16 25.82 11.11 2.92
N LYS A 17 25.72 9.89 3.45
CA LYS A 17 26.86 9.20 4.06
C LYS A 17 27.97 9.02 3.03
N LYS A 18 29.22 9.22 3.45
CA LYS A 18 30.39 9.06 2.58
C LYS A 18 30.74 7.59 2.39
N GLY A 19 31.33 7.26 1.24
CA GLY A 19 31.86 5.93 0.96
C GLY A 19 30.79 4.85 0.76
N LEU A 20 29.55 5.25 0.44
CA LEU A 20 28.49 4.30 0.10
C LEU A 20 28.82 3.58 -1.21
N LYS A 21 28.40 2.31 -1.28
CA LYS A 21 28.58 1.46 -2.45
C LYS A 21 27.27 0.80 -2.84
N TRP A 22 27.14 0.55 -4.13
CA TRP A 22 26.18 -0.40 -4.69
C TRP A 22 26.66 -1.83 -4.45
N SER A 23 25.76 -2.80 -4.63
CA SER A 23 26.05 -4.23 -4.44
C SER A 23 27.11 -4.75 -5.41
N ASP A 24 27.26 -4.12 -6.59
CA ASP A 24 28.31 -4.40 -7.57
C ASP A 24 29.68 -3.78 -7.20
N GLY A 25 29.76 -3.07 -6.07
CA GLY A 25 30.96 -2.42 -5.56
C GLY A 25 31.22 -1.02 -6.12
N SER A 26 30.43 -0.55 -7.08
CA SER A 26 30.52 0.82 -7.58
C SER A 26 30.08 1.85 -6.53
N GLY A 27 30.55 3.09 -6.66
CA GLY A 27 30.22 4.16 -5.72
C GLY A 27 28.76 4.61 -5.84
N LEU A 28 28.12 4.86 -4.69
CA LEU A 28 26.80 5.47 -4.57
C LEU A 28 26.94 6.88 -4.00
N ASN A 29 26.36 7.89 -4.65
CA ASN A 29 26.49 9.29 -4.24
C ASN A 29 25.18 10.08 -4.40
N ALA A 30 25.22 11.38 -4.08
CA ALA A 30 24.06 12.27 -4.17
C ALA A 30 23.39 12.33 -5.55
N ASN A 31 24.15 12.16 -6.64
CA ASN A 31 23.60 12.18 -8.00
C ASN A 31 22.68 10.98 -8.28
N ASP A 32 22.90 9.84 -7.62
CA ASP A 32 22.02 8.68 -7.77
C ASP A 32 20.62 8.97 -7.22
N PHE A 33 20.52 9.67 -6.09
CA PHE A 33 19.24 10.10 -5.54
C PHE A 33 18.55 11.11 -6.44
N VAL A 34 19.28 12.12 -6.92
CA VAL A 34 18.75 13.12 -7.86
C VAL A 34 18.19 12.43 -9.11
N TYR A 35 18.96 11.52 -9.72
CA TYR A 35 18.50 10.73 -10.86
C TYR A 35 17.24 9.95 -10.53
N SER A 36 17.22 9.26 -9.39
CA SER A 36 16.12 8.39 -8.99
C SER A 36 14.82 9.16 -8.77
N TRP A 37 14.89 10.31 -8.13
CA TRP A 37 13.73 11.16 -7.87
C TRP A 37 13.21 11.81 -9.15
N GLN A 38 14.10 12.30 -10.01
CA GLN A 38 13.70 12.80 -11.34
C GLN A 38 13.05 11.70 -12.18
N ARG A 39 13.63 10.49 -12.19
CA ARG A 39 13.06 9.34 -12.88
C ARG A 39 11.68 8.98 -12.33
N ALA A 40 11.52 8.90 -11.01
CA ALA A 40 10.24 8.52 -10.40
C ALA A 40 9.12 9.53 -10.67
N ALA A 41 9.46 10.82 -10.79
CA ALA A 41 8.50 11.88 -11.12
C ALA A 41 8.26 12.06 -12.64
N ASP A 42 9.12 11.50 -13.50
CA ASP A 42 8.97 11.63 -14.96
C ASP A 42 7.72 10.86 -15.44
N PRO A 43 6.76 11.52 -16.11
CA PRO A 43 5.58 10.86 -16.67
C PRO A 43 5.90 9.69 -17.62
N LYS A 44 7.08 9.68 -18.26
CA LYS A 44 7.52 8.57 -19.12
C LYS A 44 7.79 7.29 -18.35
N THR A 45 8.18 7.40 -17.08
CA THR A 45 8.37 6.23 -16.21
C THR A 45 7.03 5.56 -15.89
N GLY A 46 5.92 6.33 -15.89
CA GLY A 46 4.59 5.82 -15.57
C GLY A 46 4.50 5.27 -14.15
N ALA A 47 5.23 5.86 -13.18
CA ALA A 47 5.25 5.36 -11.81
C ALA A 47 3.94 5.67 -11.08
N ASP A 48 3.30 4.64 -10.51
CA ASP A 48 2.05 4.78 -9.75
C ASP A 48 2.18 5.75 -8.56
N TYR A 49 3.38 5.85 -7.99
CA TYR A 49 3.72 6.73 -6.87
C TYR A 49 4.30 8.09 -7.28
N ALA A 50 4.27 8.47 -8.57
CA ALA A 50 4.82 9.75 -9.04
C ALA A 50 4.21 10.97 -8.32
N TYR A 51 2.94 10.88 -7.92
CA TYR A 51 2.23 11.94 -7.18
C TYR A 51 2.89 12.31 -5.84
N LEU A 52 3.67 11.41 -5.23
CA LEU A 52 4.42 11.72 -4.00
C LEU A 52 5.48 12.80 -4.22
N PHE A 53 5.90 13.04 -5.47
CA PHE A 53 6.85 14.09 -5.83
C PHE A 53 6.19 15.43 -6.14
N ASP A 54 4.86 15.54 -6.11
CA ASP A 54 4.17 16.82 -6.31
C ASP A 54 4.38 17.81 -5.15
N VAL A 55 4.93 17.34 -4.03
CA VAL A 55 5.40 18.22 -2.93
C VAL A 55 6.61 19.07 -3.32
N PHE A 56 7.35 18.70 -4.37
CA PHE A 56 8.53 19.45 -4.83
C PHE A 56 8.13 20.64 -5.69
N ALA A 57 8.85 21.75 -5.54
CA ALA A 57 8.81 22.81 -6.53
C ALA A 57 9.39 22.27 -7.86
N LYS A 58 8.83 22.70 -8.98
CA LYS A 58 9.30 22.33 -10.32
C LYS A 58 9.97 23.54 -10.99
N ASP A 59 10.97 23.29 -11.85
CA ASP A 59 11.63 24.32 -12.64
C ASP A 59 10.80 24.70 -13.90
N ALA A 60 11.36 25.55 -14.76
CA ALA A 60 10.66 25.99 -15.98
C ALA A 60 10.39 24.86 -16.99
N ASP A 61 11.14 23.76 -16.92
CA ASP A 61 10.98 22.58 -17.76
C ASP A 61 10.07 21.52 -17.10
N GLY A 62 9.52 21.82 -15.92
CA GLY A 62 8.67 20.91 -15.16
C GLY A 62 9.43 19.83 -14.38
N LYS A 63 10.76 19.91 -14.28
CA LYS A 63 11.57 18.97 -13.50
C LYS A 63 11.59 19.36 -12.03
N LEU A 64 11.82 18.39 -11.15
CA LEU A 64 11.93 18.66 -9.72
C LEU A 64 13.11 19.62 -9.46
N LYS A 65 12.94 20.61 -8.59
CA LYS A 65 14.03 21.46 -8.10
C LYS A 65 14.82 20.69 -7.04
N VAL A 66 15.59 19.71 -7.50
CA VAL A 66 16.49 18.86 -6.72
C VAL A 66 17.84 18.79 -7.44
N GLU A 67 18.94 18.98 -6.70
CA GLU A 67 20.29 18.94 -7.23
C GLU A 67 21.26 18.30 -6.23
N ALA A 68 22.36 17.75 -6.75
CA ALA A 68 23.50 17.35 -5.95
C ALA A 68 24.53 18.50 -6.00
N LYS A 69 24.76 19.18 -4.87
CA LYS A 69 25.78 20.25 -4.78
C LYS A 69 27.20 19.70 -4.86
N ASP A 70 27.36 18.48 -4.35
CA ASP A 70 28.57 17.67 -4.40
C ASP A 70 28.16 16.20 -4.23
N ASP A 71 29.13 15.28 -4.25
CA ASP A 71 28.88 13.83 -4.13
C ASP A 71 28.15 13.42 -2.85
N ASN A 72 28.11 14.27 -1.82
CA ASN A 72 27.54 13.94 -0.52
C ASN A 72 26.49 14.94 -0.03
N THR A 73 26.01 15.84 -0.89
CA THR A 73 25.05 16.88 -0.50
C THR A 73 23.95 16.98 -1.54
N ILE A 74 22.72 16.65 -1.14
CA ILE A 74 21.51 16.87 -1.94
C ILE A 74 20.84 18.13 -1.42
N THR A 75 20.41 19.02 -2.32
CA THR A 75 19.54 20.14 -1.98
C THR A 75 18.29 20.13 -2.82
N PHE A 76 17.15 20.45 -2.21
CA PHE A 76 15.89 20.53 -2.93
C PHE A 76 14.96 21.60 -2.36
N THR A 77 14.00 22.00 -3.19
CA THR A 77 12.96 22.98 -2.85
C THR A 77 11.59 22.34 -2.96
N LEU A 78 10.77 22.51 -1.93
CA LEU A 78 9.37 22.11 -1.90
C LEU A 78 8.45 23.23 -2.39
N ALA A 79 7.29 22.87 -2.92
CA ALA A 79 6.27 23.82 -3.37
C ALA A 79 5.58 24.53 -2.19
N ALA A 80 5.52 23.86 -1.03
CA ALA A 80 5.03 24.37 0.24
C ALA A 80 5.71 23.60 1.39
N PRO A 81 5.66 24.11 2.64
CA PRO A 81 6.16 23.36 3.80
C PRO A 81 5.50 21.98 3.90
N CYS A 82 6.31 20.94 4.09
CA CYS A 82 5.85 19.55 4.16
C CYS A 82 6.42 18.88 5.42
N SER A 83 5.61 18.80 6.48
CA SER A 83 6.04 18.25 7.79
C SER A 83 6.42 16.77 7.74
N TYR A 84 5.93 16.02 6.75
CA TYR A 84 6.16 14.59 6.58
C TYR A 84 7.24 14.26 5.53
N MET A 85 8.03 15.24 5.07
CA MET A 85 9.06 15.04 4.04
C MET A 85 10.11 14.00 4.45
N VAL A 86 10.51 13.95 5.72
CA VAL A 86 11.44 12.93 6.23
C VAL A 86 10.84 11.52 6.09
N GLY A 87 9.53 11.38 6.34
CA GLY A 87 8.81 10.13 6.10
C GLY A 87 8.77 9.74 4.63
N LEU A 88 8.57 10.71 3.73
CA LEU A 88 8.64 10.47 2.29
C LEU A 88 10.03 9.97 1.86
N MET A 89 11.12 10.58 2.35
CA MET A 89 12.48 10.13 2.04
C MET A 89 12.80 8.72 2.54
N ALA A 90 12.05 8.21 3.53
CA ALA A 90 12.14 6.84 4.01
C ALA A 90 11.26 5.84 3.22
N PHE A 91 10.36 6.33 2.35
CA PHE A 91 9.45 5.51 1.56
C PHE A 91 10.16 4.88 0.34
N PRO A 92 9.84 3.65 -0.07
CA PRO A 92 10.56 2.93 -1.14
C PRO A 92 10.76 3.70 -2.45
N THR A 93 9.78 4.49 -2.88
CA THR A 93 9.87 5.28 -4.12
C THR A 93 10.97 6.35 -4.09
N PHE A 94 11.42 6.77 -2.90
CA PHE A 94 12.51 7.72 -2.71
C PHE A 94 13.89 7.05 -2.57
N LEU A 95 13.95 5.72 -2.55
CA LEU A 95 15.21 4.99 -2.52
C LEU A 95 15.96 5.17 -3.85
N PRO A 96 17.31 5.25 -3.81
CA PRO A 96 18.09 5.43 -5.02
C PRO A 96 18.11 4.13 -5.83
N VAL A 97 18.13 4.27 -7.16
CA VAL A 97 18.38 3.21 -8.13
C VAL A 97 19.64 3.54 -8.93
N GLN A 98 20.41 2.52 -9.33
CA GLN A 98 21.65 2.76 -10.06
C GLN A 98 21.37 3.14 -11.52
N LYS A 99 21.63 4.41 -11.88
CA LYS A 99 21.40 4.96 -13.23
C LYS A 99 21.91 4.06 -14.35
N LYS A 100 23.14 3.57 -14.23
CA LYS A 100 23.78 2.71 -15.23
C LYS A 100 23.00 1.42 -15.48
N ALA A 101 22.55 0.73 -14.42
CA ALA A 101 21.76 -0.49 -14.55
C ALA A 101 20.39 -0.22 -15.18
N VAL A 102 19.72 0.85 -14.74
CA VAL A 102 18.41 1.26 -15.26
C VAL A 102 18.48 1.56 -16.76
N GLU A 103 19.39 2.46 -17.19
CA GLU A 103 19.54 2.85 -18.60
C GLU A 103 20.04 1.70 -19.49
N ALA A 104 20.83 0.78 -18.95
CA ALA A 104 21.28 -0.40 -19.69
C ALA A 104 20.15 -1.39 -19.98
N ALA A 105 19.14 -1.48 -19.10
CA ALA A 105 18.01 -2.38 -19.23
C ALA A 105 16.88 -1.79 -20.10
N ASP A 106 16.70 -0.47 -20.09
CA ASP A 106 15.65 0.25 -20.82
C ASP A 106 16.20 1.04 -22.02
N LYS A 107 16.84 0.34 -22.96
CA LYS A 107 17.61 0.97 -24.05
C LYS A 107 16.76 1.79 -25.03
N ASP A 108 15.50 1.41 -25.21
CA ASP A 108 14.56 2.07 -26.12
C ASP A 108 13.49 2.90 -25.39
N GLY A 109 13.53 2.95 -24.06
CA GLY A 109 12.57 3.69 -23.24
C GLY A 109 11.18 3.07 -23.17
N SER A 110 11.02 1.81 -23.56
CA SER A 110 9.72 1.13 -23.60
C SER A 110 9.38 0.35 -22.33
N ASN A 111 10.38 0.01 -21.52
CA ASN A 111 10.19 -0.75 -20.29
C ASN A 111 11.08 -0.20 -19.16
N PRO A 112 10.66 0.89 -18.50
CA PRO A 112 11.45 1.54 -17.45
C PRO A 112 11.69 0.63 -16.24
N GLY A 113 10.91 -0.45 -16.08
CA GLY A 113 11.04 -1.42 -14.98
C GLY A 113 11.98 -2.60 -15.26
N ALA A 114 12.48 -2.76 -16.50
CA ALA A 114 13.21 -3.96 -16.93
C ALA A 114 14.42 -4.33 -16.05
N TRP A 115 15.06 -3.33 -15.42
CA TRP A 115 16.26 -3.51 -14.61
C TRP A 115 16.06 -4.32 -13.32
N ALA A 116 14.81 -4.50 -12.86
CA ALA A 116 14.49 -5.17 -11.60
C ALA A 116 13.54 -6.38 -11.76
N MET A 117 13.39 -6.91 -12.98
CA MET A 117 12.45 -8.01 -13.27
C MET A 117 13.03 -9.42 -13.03
N GLU A 118 14.33 -9.54 -12.78
CA GLU A 118 15.04 -10.80 -12.58
C GLU A 118 16.05 -10.69 -11.44
N ALA A 119 16.47 -11.82 -10.86
CA ALA A 119 17.50 -11.84 -9.82
C ALA A 119 18.83 -11.21 -10.28
N GLY A 120 19.58 -10.64 -9.34
CA GLY A 120 20.89 -10.02 -9.60
C GLY A 120 20.87 -8.53 -9.95
N PHE A 121 19.71 -7.86 -9.88
CA PHE A 121 19.67 -6.40 -10.03
C PHE A 121 20.49 -5.69 -8.94
N VAL A 122 21.06 -4.53 -9.30
CA VAL A 122 21.94 -3.77 -8.41
C VAL A 122 21.14 -3.10 -7.30
N THR A 123 21.58 -3.27 -6.05
CA THR A 123 20.93 -2.73 -4.85
C THR A 123 21.95 -2.04 -3.94
N ASN A 124 21.49 -1.35 -2.90
CA ASN A 124 22.35 -0.72 -1.89
C ASN A 124 21.96 -1.09 -0.45
N GLY A 125 21.06 -2.07 -0.27
CA GLY A 125 20.57 -2.52 1.03
C GLY A 125 21.43 -3.62 1.65
N ALA A 126 20.97 -4.12 2.81
CA ALA A 126 21.63 -5.18 3.57
C ALA A 126 21.72 -6.53 2.85
N TYR A 127 20.84 -6.78 1.87
CA TYR A 127 20.78 -8.01 1.10
C TYR A 127 20.68 -7.77 -0.40
N THR A 128 21.09 -8.75 -1.20
CA THR A 128 20.91 -8.80 -2.65
C THR A 128 20.10 -10.03 -3.05
N LEU A 129 19.30 -9.92 -4.12
CA LEU A 129 18.51 -11.04 -4.64
C LEU A 129 19.42 -11.99 -5.43
N LYS A 130 19.76 -13.14 -4.82
CA LYS A 130 20.62 -14.18 -5.39
C LYS A 130 19.89 -15.05 -6.41
N SER A 131 18.65 -15.42 -6.12
CA SER A 131 17.83 -16.20 -7.05
C SER A 131 16.35 -15.86 -6.90
N TRP A 132 15.62 -15.98 -8.00
CA TRP A 132 14.19 -15.78 -8.05
C TRP A 132 13.58 -16.82 -8.98
N LYS A 133 12.79 -17.72 -8.41
CA LYS A 133 11.90 -18.60 -9.16
C LYS A 133 10.51 -18.00 -9.10
N HIS A 134 10.07 -17.42 -10.21
CA HIS A 134 8.79 -16.72 -10.29
C HIS A 134 7.64 -17.57 -9.75
N LYS A 135 6.85 -17.01 -8.82
CA LYS A 135 5.73 -17.66 -8.14
C LYS A 135 6.08 -18.88 -7.27
N GLU A 136 7.36 -19.12 -6.98
CA GLU A 136 7.81 -20.26 -6.16
C GLU A 136 8.67 -19.80 -4.99
N SER A 137 9.79 -19.10 -5.26
CA SER A 137 10.73 -18.72 -4.21
C SER A 137 11.63 -17.54 -4.57
N MET A 138 12.16 -16.88 -3.54
CA MET A 138 13.25 -15.92 -3.65
C MET A 138 14.32 -16.22 -2.60
N VAL A 139 15.58 -16.06 -2.98
CA VAL A 139 16.72 -16.19 -2.05
C VAL A 139 17.49 -14.89 -2.03
N TYR A 140 17.58 -14.29 -0.85
CA TYR A 140 18.37 -13.08 -0.61
C TYR A 140 19.61 -13.42 0.21
N VAL A 141 20.77 -12.87 -0.15
CA VAL A 141 22.01 -13.06 0.60
C VAL A 141 22.56 -11.74 1.09
N LYS A 142 23.27 -11.79 2.21
CA LYS A 142 23.94 -10.62 2.79
C LYS A 142 24.79 -9.91 1.74
N ASN A 143 24.59 -8.61 1.62
CA ASN A 143 25.36 -7.74 0.73
C ASN A 143 26.64 -7.28 1.43
N PRO A 144 27.84 -7.76 1.04
CA PRO A 144 29.09 -7.36 1.68
C PRO A 144 29.46 -5.89 1.44
N ASN A 145 28.83 -5.23 0.46
CA ASN A 145 29.04 -3.81 0.16
C ASN A 145 28.08 -2.89 0.90
N TYR A 146 27.13 -3.42 1.68
CA TYR A 146 26.24 -2.60 2.51
C TYR A 146 27.06 -1.82 3.54
N TYR A 147 26.72 -0.55 3.75
CA TYR A 147 27.51 0.35 4.59
C TYR A 147 27.59 -0.12 6.06
N ASP A 148 26.64 -0.94 6.50
CA ASP A 148 26.54 -1.50 7.85
C ASP A 148 26.54 -3.04 7.82
N ALA A 149 27.22 -3.63 6.85
CA ALA A 149 27.26 -5.08 6.66
C ALA A 149 27.73 -5.84 7.91
N ASP A 150 28.60 -5.25 8.73
CA ASP A 150 29.12 -5.89 9.95
C ASP A 150 28.02 -6.14 10.99
N ASN A 151 26.93 -5.38 10.98
CA ASN A 151 25.79 -5.54 11.90
C ASN A 151 24.69 -6.46 11.35
N VAL A 152 24.82 -6.94 10.10
CA VAL A 152 23.86 -7.89 9.50
C VAL A 152 24.27 -9.30 9.92
N THR A 153 23.47 -9.96 10.75
CA THR A 153 23.81 -11.26 11.34
C THR A 153 23.24 -12.47 10.61
N VAL A 154 22.22 -12.29 9.77
CA VAL A 154 21.63 -13.35 8.97
C VAL A 154 22.30 -13.39 7.60
N ASP A 155 22.81 -14.54 7.20
CA ASP A 155 23.59 -14.69 5.96
C ASP A 155 22.70 -14.82 4.72
N GLU A 156 21.57 -15.53 4.85
CA GLU A 156 20.65 -15.85 3.76
C GLU A 156 19.19 -15.80 4.28
N LEU A 157 18.29 -15.28 3.45
CA LEU A 157 16.85 -15.26 3.68
C LEU A 157 16.18 -16.01 2.53
N ASP A 158 15.52 -17.12 2.87
CA ASP A 158 14.75 -17.93 1.95
C ASP A 158 13.26 -17.60 2.07
N PHE A 159 12.66 -17.15 0.96
CA PHE A 159 11.24 -16.82 0.88
C PHE A 159 10.51 -17.89 0.06
N MET A 160 9.49 -18.47 0.66
CA MET A 160 8.45 -19.22 -0.06
C MET A 160 7.42 -18.23 -0.60
N LEU A 161 7.13 -18.31 -1.91
CA LEU A 161 6.06 -17.53 -2.54
C LEU A 161 4.86 -18.44 -2.75
N SER A 162 3.81 -18.26 -1.96
CA SER A 162 2.57 -19.02 -2.06
C SER A 162 1.37 -18.12 -1.78
N ALA A 163 0.29 -18.33 -2.51
CA ALA A 163 -1.03 -17.76 -2.19
C ALA A 163 -1.92 -18.75 -1.42
N ASP A 164 -1.44 -19.97 -1.19
CA ASP A 164 -2.13 -21.00 -0.42
C ASP A 164 -1.66 -20.97 1.05
N ASP A 165 -2.51 -20.40 1.91
CA ASP A 165 -2.26 -20.31 3.35
C ASP A 165 -2.15 -21.71 4.00
N THR A 166 -2.79 -22.74 3.44
CA THR A 166 -2.70 -24.11 3.97
C THR A 166 -1.31 -24.68 3.72
N ALA A 167 -0.76 -24.45 2.52
CA ALA A 167 0.60 -24.84 2.20
C ALA A 167 1.64 -24.10 3.06
N ILE A 168 1.42 -22.79 3.30
CA ILE A 168 2.27 -21.98 4.18
C ILE A 168 2.26 -22.54 5.61
N LEU A 169 1.08 -22.75 6.20
CA LEU A 169 0.96 -23.29 7.55
C LEU A 169 1.59 -24.68 7.68
N ALA A 170 1.38 -25.55 6.69
CA ALA A 170 1.99 -26.89 6.67
C ALA A 170 3.52 -26.83 6.61
N ALA A 171 4.09 -25.92 5.80
CA ALA A 171 5.54 -25.72 5.73
C ALA A 171 6.11 -25.19 7.05
N TYR A 172 5.42 -24.25 7.71
CA TYR A 172 5.78 -23.76 9.05
C TYR A 172 5.77 -24.89 10.09
N GLN A 173 4.68 -25.67 10.15
CA GLN A 173 4.55 -26.79 11.09
C GLN A 173 5.55 -27.91 10.84
N ALA A 174 6.01 -28.09 9.60
CA ALA A 174 7.06 -29.03 9.24
C ALA A 174 8.48 -28.55 9.60
N GLY A 175 8.63 -27.29 10.04
CA GLY A 175 9.92 -26.66 10.32
C GLY A 175 10.68 -26.20 9.06
N ASN A 176 9.98 -26.05 7.93
CA ASN A 176 10.55 -25.54 6.69
C ASN A 176 10.46 -24.01 6.57
N LEU A 177 9.70 -23.36 7.46
CA LEU A 177 9.61 -21.90 7.57
C LEU A 177 9.78 -21.50 9.03
N ASP A 178 10.59 -20.48 9.28
CA ASP A 178 10.73 -19.85 10.60
C ASP A 178 9.62 -18.81 10.87
N PHE A 179 8.97 -18.32 9.81
CA PHE A 179 7.93 -17.30 9.87
C PHE A 179 6.86 -17.56 8.81
N ALA A 180 5.59 -17.48 9.23
CA ALA A 180 4.42 -17.48 8.35
C ALA A 180 3.66 -16.18 8.58
N ASP A 181 3.57 -15.34 7.54
CA ASP A 181 2.91 -14.01 7.62
C ASP A 181 1.38 -14.13 7.67
N THR A 182 0.84 -15.23 7.18
CA THR A 182 -0.59 -15.52 7.12
C THR A 182 -0.87 -16.98 7.50
N VAL A 183 -2.11 -17.25 7.92
CA VAL A 183 -2.62 -18.59 8.21
C VAL A 183 -4.04 -18.72 7.65
N PRO A 184 -4.53 -19.95 7.37
CA PRO A 184 -5.90 -20.15 6.93
C PRO A 184 -6.89 -19.62 7.96
N THR A 185 -7.92 -18.90 7.50
CA THR A 185 -8.95 -18.32 8.39
C THR A 185 -9.60 -19.36 9.30
N GLY A 186 -9.86 -20.57 8.79
CA GLY A 186 -10.43 -21.68 9.55
C GLY A 186 -9.54 -22.20 10.69
N GLU A 187 -8.24 -21.95 10.65
CA GLU A 187 -7.27 -22.40 11.66
C GLU A 187 -7.01 -21.35 12.76
N ILE A 188 -7.43 -20.10 12.58
CA ILE A 188 -7.15 -19.00 13.54
C ILE A 188 -7.62 -19.37 14.95
N LYS A 189 -8.80 -19.96 15.10
CA LYS A 189 -9.32 -20.38 16.42
C LYS A 189 -8.41 -21.40 17.12
N ASN A 190 -7.74 -22.28 16.36
CA ASN A 190 -6.82 -23.30 16.87
C ASN A 190 -5.44 -22.72 17.19
N LEU A 191 -5.03 -21.69 16.44
CA LEU A 191 -3.69 -21.09 16.52
C LEU A 191 -3.60 -19.92 17.50
N LYS A 192 -4.67 -19.15 17.71
CA LYS A 192 -4.62 -17.87 18.44
C LYS A 192 -4.12 -17.93 19.89
N ASN A 193 -4.17 -19.10 20.51
CA ASN A 193 -3.69 -19.31 21.89
C ASN A 193 -2.29 -19.93 21.94
N LYS A 194 -1.64 -20.12 20.79
CA LYS A 194 -0.28 -20.65 20.71
C LYS A 194 0.71 -19.51 20.98
N PRO A 195 1.85 -19.80 21.65
CA PRO A 195 2.81 -18.76 22.04
C PRO A 195 3.52 -18.10 20.86
N ASP A 196 3.55 -18.76 19.71
CA ASP A 196 4.15 -18.33 18.44
C ASP A 196 3.13 -17.66 17.50
N PHE A 197 1.86 -17.53 17.92
CA PHE A 197 0.86 -16.79 17.17
C PHE A 197 0.79 -15.34 17.67
N HIS A 198 0.97 -14.39 16.74
CA HIS A 198 0.99 -12.98 17.04
C HIS A 198 0.01 -12.20 16.16
N VAL A 199 -0.79 -11.34 16.79
CA VAL A 199 -1.61 -10.34 16.08
C VAL A 199 -0.85 -9.03 16.13
N ILE A 200 -0.44 -8.53 14.97
CA ILE A 200 0.29 -7.26 14.84
C ILE A 200 -0.67 -6.18 14.30
N PRO A 201 -0.87 -5.07 15.02
CA PRO A 201 -1.68 -3.97 14.51
C PRO A 201 -1.08 -3.37 13.23
N ASN A 202 -1.94 -3.10 12.24
CA ASN A 202 -1.56 -2.41 11.02
C ASN A 202 -2.34 -1.09 10.90
N LEU A 203 -1.67 0.00 10.52
CA LEU A 203 -2.31 1.28 10.21
C LEU A 203 -2.91 1.24 8.80
N GLY A 204 -4.01 0.50 8.65
CA GLY A 204 -4.71 0.34 7.39
C GLY A 204 -6.20 0.09 7.57
N THR A 205 -6.95 0.38 6.51
CA THR A 205 -8.39 0.13 6.43
C THR A 205 -8.64 -0.80 5.25
N TYR A 206 -9.39 -1.88 5.46
CA TYR A 206 -9.89 -2.72 4.38
C TYR A 206 -11.17 -2.09 3.81
N TYR A 207 -11.28 -1.95 2.48
CA TYR A 207 -12.41 -1.27 1.85
C TYR A 207 -12.79 -1.90 0.50
N VAL A 208 -14.05 -1.75 0.13
CA VAL A 208 -14.54 -2.04 -1.22
C VAL A 208 -14.35 -0.80 -2.09
N ALA A 209 -13.59 -0.93 -3.16
CA ALA A 209 -13.39 0.13 -4.15
C ALA A 209 -14.37 -0.03 -5.31
N PHE A 210 -15.16 1.00 -5.58
CA PHE A 210 -16.02 1.02 -6.76
C PHE A 210 -15.31 1.69 -7.94
N ASN A 211 -15.15 0.96 -9.04
CA ASN A 211 -14.82 1.58 -10.31
C ASN A 211 -16.04 2.36 -10.82
N VAL A 212 -16.04 3.68 -10.66
CA VAL A 212 -17.15 4.55 -11.08
C VAL A 212 -17.35 4.62 -12.60
N ASN A 213 -16.39 4.11 -13.38
CA ASN A 213 -16.48 3.96 -14.84
C ASN A 213 -16.86 2.53 -15.26
N SER A 214 -17.23 1.66 -14.33
CA SER A 214 -17.70 0.31 -14.62
C SER A 214 -19.03 0.35 -15.38
N SER A 215 -19.23 -0.61 -16.30
CA SER A 215 -20.48 -0.76 -17.04
C SER A 215 -21.70 -1.04 -16.15
N MET A 216 -21.49 -1.43 -14.89
CA MET A 216 -22.58 -1.56 -13.90
C MET A 216 -23.33 -0.24 -13.65
N PHE A 217 -22.74 0.90 -14.02
CA PHE A 217 -23.34 2.23 -13.90
C PHE A 217 -23.77 2.83 -15.26
N ASP A 218 -23.68 2.06 -16.35
CA ASP A 218 -24.08 2.54 -17.67
C ASP A 218 -25.57 2.91 -17.69
N GLY A 219 -25.88 4.08 -18.27
CA GLY A 219 -27.25 4.60 -18.34
C GLY A 219 -27.80 5.15 -17.03
N MET A 220 -27.07 5.06 -15.91
CA MET A 220 -27.44 5.71 -14.65
C MET A 220 -27.02 7.17 -14.65
N THR A 221 -27.79 8.03 -13.98
CA THR A 221 -27.32 9.36 -13.61
C THR A 221 -26.27 9.26 -12.49
N THR A 222 -25.51 10.34 -12.28
CA THR A 222 -24.54 10.45 -11.18
C THR A 222 -25.19 10.16 -9.82
N GLU A 223 -26.40 10.65 -9.59
CA GLU A 223 -27.17 10.44 -8.36
C GLU A 223 -27.58 8.98 -8.21
N GLN A 224 -28.07 8.34 -9.28
CA GLN A 224 -28.45 6.94 -9.26
C GLN A 224 -27.23 6.05 -8.97
N ALA A 225 -26.10 6.27 -9.65
CA ALA A 225 -24.87 5.54 -9.39
C ALA A 225 -24.37 5.74 -7.95
N SER A 226 -24.52 6.95 -7.40
CA SER A 226 -24.18 7.26 -6.00
C SER A 226 -25.09 6.53 -5.00
N ASP A 227 -26.40 6.53 -5.25
CA ASP A 227 -27.39 5.84 -4.42
C ASP A 227 -27.19 4.31 -4.47
N THR A 228 -26.85 3.73 -5.63
CA THR A 228 -26.46 2.32 -5.78
C THR A 228 -25.26 1.97 -4.90
N ARG A 229 -24.16 2.75 -4.93
CA ARG A 229 -22.98 2.49 -4.08
C ARG A 229 -23.30 2.59 -2.59
N LYS A 230 -24.12 3.58 -2.19
CA LYS A 230 -24.56 3.73 -0.80
C LYS A 230 -25.42 2.55 -0.35
N ALA A 231 -26.32 2.08 -1.21
CA ALA A 231 -27.15 0.92 -0.93
C ALA A 231 -26.30 -0.33 -0.68
N LEU A 232 -25.33 -0.60 -1.56
CA LEU A 232 -24.42 -1.74 -1.40
C LEU A 232 -23.62 -1.65 -0.09
N SER A 233 -23.11 -0.46 0.27
CA SER A 233 -22.40 -0.26 1.55
C SER A 233 -23.25 -0.57 2.79
N LYS A 234 -24.57 -0.32 2.72
CA LYS A 234 -25.55 -0.58 3.80
C LYS A 234 -25.89 -2.05 3.98
N LEU A 235 -25.61 -2.89 2.98
CA LEU A 235 -25.84 -4.34 3.05
C LEU A 235 -24.67 -5.09 3.68
N ILE A 236 -23.51 -4.44 3.84
CA ILE A 236 -22.30 -5.08 4.35
C ILE A 236 -22.36 -5.22 5.87
N ASP A 237 -22.47 -6.46 6.35
CA ASP A 237 -22.30 -6.81 7.76
C ASP A 237 -20.80 -6.85 8.14
N ARG A 238 -20.29 -5.69 8.54
CA ARG A 238 -18.89 -5.51 8.91
C ARG A 238 -18.52 -6.29 10.17
N GLN A 239 -19.45 -6.39 11.12
CA GLN A 239 -19.21 -7.09 12.38
C GLN A 239 -19.15 -8.60 12.16
N TYR A 240 -20.03 -9.14 11.30
CA TYR A 240 -19.95 -10.54 10.86
C TYR A 240 -18.60 -10.87 10.21
N ILE A 241 -18.12 -10.00 9.32
CA ILE A 241 -16.80 -10.18 8.68
C ILE A 241 -15.69 -10.25 9.73
N ILE A 242 -15.68 -9.36 10.71
CA ILE A 242 -14.68 -9.33 11.78
C ILE A 242 -14.75 -10.61 12.64
N ASP A 243 -15.94 -10.93 13.14
CA ASP A 243 -16.12 -11.99 14.14
C ASP A 243 -16.04 -13.40 13.55
N THR A 244 -16.46 -13.56 12.30
CA THR A 244 -16.59 -14.88 11.64
C THR A 244 -15.42 -15.16 10.69
N ILE A 245 -14.89 -14.15 10.00
CA ILE A 245 -13.87 -14.35 8.96
C ILE A 245 -12.49 -13.87 9.43
N GLY A 246 -12.39 -12.61 9.88
CA GLY A 246 -11.13 -11.98 10.26
C GLY A 246 -10.49 -12.60 11.50
N GLN A 247 -11.25 -12.75 12.58
CA GLN A 247 -10.88 -13.44 13.84
C GLN A 247 -9.54 -13.02 14.49
N THR A 248 -8.91 -11.93 14.03
CA THR A 248 -7.60 -11.44 14.51
C THR A 248 -7.69 -10.00 14.98
N GLU A 249 -8.72 -9.72 15.78
CA GLU A 249 -8.93 -8.47 16.53
C GLU A 249 -9.09 -7.21 15.66
N GLN A 250 -9.45 -7.37 14.38
CA GLN A 250 -9.79 -6.26 13.50
C GLN A 250 -10.82 -5.34 14.16
N LYS A 251 -10.65 -4.04 13.96
CA LYS A 251 -11.59 -3.04 14.46
C LYS A 251 -12.55 -2.67 13.36
N LEU A 252 -13.82 -2.52 13.74
CA LEU A 252 -14.84 -2.01 12.84
C LEU A 252 -14.42 -0.62 12.34
N ALA A 253 -14.54 -0.41 11.03
CA ALA A 253 -14.17 0.85 10.39
C ALA A 253 -15.42 1.56 9.86
N THR A 254 -15.68 2.78 10.34
CA THR A 254 -16.70 3.69 9.82
C THR A 254 -16.12 4.88 9.05
N SER A 255 -14.79 4.97 8.95
CA SER A 255 -14.09 5.95 8.13
C SER A 255 -12.86 5.36 7.45
N PHE A 256 -12.36 6.04 6.42
CA PHE A 256 -11.21 5.56 5.65
C PHE A 256 -9.89 5.67 6.41
N ILE A 257 -9.71 6.79 7.15
CA ILE A 257 -8.49 7.03 7.92
C ILE A 257 -8.59 6.22 9.22
N PRO A 258 -7.68 5.26 9.51
CA PRO A 258 -7.74 4.45 10.73
C PRO A 258 -7.39 5.29 11.98
N PRO A 259 -7.69 4.79 13.19
CA PRO A 259 -7.22 5.43 14.42
C PRO A 259 -5.68 5.42 14.50
N ALA A 260 -5.11 6.23 15.41
CA ALA A 260 -3.66 6.38 15.64
C ALA A 260 -2.85 7.01 14.49
N MET A 261 -3.51 7.45 13.41
CA MET A 261 -2.88 8.30 12.41
C MET A 261 -2.54 9.67 12.99
N SER A 262 -1.33 10.18 12.73
CA SER A 262 -0.89 11.51 13.17
C SER A 262 -1.76 12.62 12.56
N ASP A 263 -2.06 13.65 13.36
CA ASP A 263 -2.72 14.89 12.89
C ASP A 263 -1.75 15.92 12.29
N GLY A 264 -0.44 15.63 12.30
CA GLY A 264 0.61 16.56 11.86
C GLY A 264 0.98 17.66 12.86
N HIS A 265 0.34 17.70 14.04
CA HIS A 265 0.57 18.66 15.12
C HIS A 265 1.02 17.99 16.44
N GLY A 266 1.44 16.72 16.37
CA GLY A 266 1.90 15.94 17.52
C GLY A 266 0.78 15.20 18.26
N GLY A 267 -0.44 15.20 17.70
CA GLY A 267 -1.58 14.43 18.19
C GLY A 267 -2.01 13.33 17.21
N GLU A 268 -3.18 12.75 17.48
CA GLU A 268 -3.83 11.77 16.63
C GLU A 268 -5.03 12.40 15.92
N PHE A 269 -5.13 12.21 14.60
CA PHE A 269 -6.23 12.69 13.78
C PHE A 269 -7.56 12.08 14.23
N LYS A 270 -7.55 10.78 14.56
CA LYS A 270 -8.69 10.03 15.07
C LYS A 270 -8.22 9.10 16.18
N LYS A 271 -8.76 9.28 17.39
CA LYS A 271 -8.46 8.40 18.54
C LYS A 271 -9.18 7.06 18.43
N ASN A 272 -10.46 7.11 18.08
CA ASN A 272 -11.30 5.96 17.80
C ASN A 272 -12.46 6.41 16.89
N ASP A 273 -13.20 5.45 16.36
CA ASP A 273 -14.33 5.75 15.49
C ASP A 273 -15.38 6.57 16.27
N ASP A 274 -15.70 6.17 17.51
CA ASP A 274 -16.63 6.84 18.46
C ASP A 274 -16.48 8.36 18.59
N ALA A 275 -15.25 8.86 18.46
CA ALA A 275 -14.94 10.29 18.59
C ALA A 275 -14.97 11.07 17.26
N TYR A 276 -15.12 10.39 16.12
CA TYR A 276 -15.03 11.01 14.80
C TYR A 276 -16.42 11.26 14.19
N THR A 277 -16.98 12.45 14.40
CA THR A 277 -18.35 12.81 14.03
C THR A 277 -18.43 13.61 12.72
N TYR A 278 -17.50 13.39 11.78
CA TYR A 278 -17.45 14.09 10.49
C TYR A 278 -17.53 13.10 9.31
N PRO A 279 -18.28 13.41 8.24
CA PRO A 279 -19.15 14.58 8.05
C PRO A 279 -20.54 14.40 8.69
N VAL A 280 -20.85 13.22 9.25
CA VAL A 280 -22.15 12.92 9.83
C VAL A 280 -22.03 13.00 11.35
N LYS A 281 -22.74 13.93 11.99
CA LYS A 281 -22.62 14.14 13.44
C LYS A 281 -23.22 12.99 14.26
N ASP A 282 -24.34 12.45 13.77
CA ASP A 282 -25.14 11.44 14.46
C ASP A 282 -24.67 10.00 14.15
N ALA A 283 -23.91 9.82 13.08
CA ALA A 283 -23.24 8.57 12.76
C ALA A 283 -21.76 8.76 13.07
N VAL A 284 -21.27 8.03 14.06
CA VAL A 284 -19.86 7.91 14.38
C VAL A 284 -19.09 7.46 13.13
N GLY A 285 -18.50 8.38 12.36
CA GLY A 285 -17.82 8.13 11.08
C GLY A 285 -18.47 8.75 9.83
N TYR A 286 -18.20 8.15 8.67
CA TYR A 286 -18.78 8.54 7.38
C TYR A 286 -20.20 7.98 7.18
N TYR A 287 -20.56 6.91 7.88
CA TYR A 287 -21.83 6.19 7.74
C TYR A 287 -22.09 5.33 8.98
N SER A 288 -23.36 4.91 9.19
CA SER A 288 -23.69 3.90 10.21
C SER A 288 -23.07 2.54 9.84
N PRO A 289 -22.44 1.82 10.78
CA PRO A 289 -21.90 0.49 10.52
C PRO A 289 -22.97 -0.61 10.44
N ASP A 290 -24.19 -0.32 10.89
CA ASP A 290 -25.27 -1.31 10.96
C ASP A 290 -25.81 -1.65 9.57
N VAL A 291 -26.20 -2.92 9.40
CA VAL A 291 -26.90 -3.38 8.21
C VAL A 291 -28.29 -2.73 8.15
N ASP A 292 -28.60 -2.11 7.00
CA ASP A 292 -29.84 -1.39 6.76
C ASP A 292 -30.43 -1.83 5.41
N VAL A 293 -31.12 -2.98 5.42
CA VAL A 293 -31.72 -3.58 4.22
C VAL A 293 -32.81 -2.68 3.65
N ASP A 294 -33.70 -2.14 4.48
CA ASP A 294 -34.81 -1.30 4.02
C ASP A 294 -34.30 0.01 3.39
N GLY A 295 -33.30 0.64 4.02
CA GLY A 295 -32.65 1.83 3.47
C GLY A 295 -31.87 1.52 2.18
N ALA A 296 -31.21 0.36 2.09
CA ALA A 296 -30.55 -0.08 0.87
C ALA A 296 -31.57 -0.28 -0.27
N VAL A 297 -32.67 -0.99 -0.01
CA VAL A 297 -33.72 -1.21 -1.01
C VAL A 297 -34.38 0.11 -1.43
N ALA A 298 -34.64 1.03 -0.50
CA ALA A 298 -35.17 2.35 -0.84
C ALA A 298 -34.24 3.13 -1.78
N LEU A 299 -32.92 3.08 -1.54
CA LEU A 299 -31.92 3.70 -2.41
C LEU A 299 -31.84 3.02 -3.78
N LEU A 300 -31.90 1.67 -3.84
CA LEU A 300 -31.92 0.94 -5.11
C LEU A 300 -33.18 1.24 -5.92
N LYS A 301 -34.37 1.31 -5.28
CA LYS A 301 -35.61 1.74 -5.93
C LYS A 301 -35.49 3.15 -6.51
N LYS A 302 -34.89 4.08 -5.76
CA LYS A 302 -34.60 5.44 -6.24
C LYS A 302 -33.59 5.45 -7.39
N ALA A 303 -32.64 4.52 -7.40
CA ALA A 303 -31.69 4.33 -8.49
C ALA A 303 -32.29 3.65 -9.73
N GLY A 304 -33.55 3.21 -9.69
CA GLY A 304 -34.28 2.64 -10.83
C GLY A 304 -34.38 1.11 -10.81
N PHE A 305 -33.90 0.44 -9.76
CA PHE A 305 -34.06 -1.01 -9.59
C PHE A 305 -35.48 -1.36 -9.12
N GLN A 306 -36.01 -2.45 -9.64
CA GLN A 306 -37.32 -2.99 -9.32
C GLN A 306 -37.20 -4.12 -8.30
N PHE A 307 -38.17 -4.22 -7.41
CA PHE A 307 -38.25 -5.27 -6.41
C PHE A 307 -39.65 -5.90 -6.45
N ASP A 308 -39.73 -7.19 -6.15
CA ASP A 308 -40.98 -7.92 -6.06
C ASP A 308 -41.71 -7.66 -4.72
N ASP A 309 -42.87 -8.29 -4.54
CA ASP A 309 -43.69 -8.17 -3.34
C ASP A 309 -43.01 -8.77 -2.08
N ASN A 310 -41.98 -9.59 -2.24
CA ASN A 310 -41.16 -10.15 -1.17
C ASN A 310 -39.91 -9.31 -0.88
N ASN A 311 -39.80 -8.12 -1.49
CA ASN A 311 -38.66 -7.22 -1.38
C ASN A 311 -37.35 -7.84 -1.92
N GLN A 312 -37.44 -8.75 -2.88
CA GLN A 312 -36.31 -9.31 -3.62
C GLN A 312 -36.08 -8.51 -4.90
N LEU A 313 -34.81 -8.37 -5.31
CA LEU A 313 -34.46 -7.67 -6.56
C LEU A 313 -35.07 -8.42 -7.75
N SER A 314 -35.84 -7.71 -8.57
CA SER A 314 -36.51 -8.27 -9.74
C SER A 314 -35.51 -8.57 -10.86
N GLU A 315 -35.68 -9.70 -11.54
CA GLU A 315 -34.91 -10.08 -12.74
C GLU A 315 -35.09 -9.09 -13.91
N SER A 316 -36.12 -8.23 -13.88
CA SER A 316 -36.32 -7.16 -14.87
C SER A 316 -35.26 -6.06 -14.82
N THR A 317 -34.59 -5.91 -13.67
CA THR A 317 -33.50 -4.95 -13.47
C THR A 317 -32.38 -5.61 -12.66
N PRO A 318 -31.65 -6.56 -13.27
CA PRO A 318 -30.65 -7.32 -12.54
C PRO A 318 -29.47 -6.43 -12.14
N LEU A 319 -28.84 -6.75 -11.01
CA LEU A 319 -27.58 -6.13 -10.58
C LEU A 319 -26.46 -7.16 -10.69
N HIS A 320 -25.57 -6.96 -11.65
CA HIS A 320 -24.38 -7.79 -11.83
C HIS A 320 -23.15 -7.06 -11.30
N ILE A 321 -22.44 -7.68 -10.35
CA ILE A 321 -21.24 -7.13 -9.74
C ILE A 321 -20.11 -8.16 -9.93
N ASN A 322 -19.03 -7.72 -10.56
CA ASN A 322 -17.79 -8.47 -10.57
C ASN A 322 -16.91 -7.96 -9.44
N TYR A 323 -16.75 -8.75 -8.38
CA TYR A 323 -15.88 -8.41 -7.26
C TYR A 323 -14.49 -8.99 -7.50
N LEU A 324 -13.48 -8.12 -7.57
CA LEU A 324 -12.08 -8.51 -7.75
C LEU A 324 -11.40 -8.70 -6.40
N THR A 325 -10.76 -9.84 -6.20
CA THR A 325 -9.95 -10.17 -5.03
C THR A 325 -8.69 -10.90 -5.48
N ASN A 326 -7.65 -10.93 -4.64
CA ASN A 326 -6.56 -11.91 -4.79
C ASN A 326 -6.97 -13.25 -4.14
N ASP A 327 -6.09 -14.25 -4.24
CA ASP A 327 -6.37 -15.64 -3.84
C ASP A 327 -6.22 -15.92 -2.33
N GLY A 328 -5.94 -14.90 -1.52
CA GLY A 328 -5.78 -15.09 -0.06
C GLY A 328 -7.07 -15.56 0.60
N THR A 329 -6.98 -16.54 1.51
CA THR A 329 -8.17 -17.23 2.05
C THR A 329 -9.15 -16.28 2.74
N ALA A 330 -8.64 -15.29 3.48
CA ALA A 330 -9.46 -14.26 4.10
C ALA A 330 -10.18 -13.37 3.08
N HIS A 331 -9.50 -12.96 2.00
CA HIS A 331 -10.10 -12.08 1.00
C HIS A 331 -11.17 -12.80 0.16
N VAL A 332 -10.95 -14.07 -0.18
CA VAL A 332 -11.96 -14.91 -0.83
C VAL A 332 -13.19 -15.10 0.08
N ALA A 333 -12.99 -15.38 1.37
CA ALA A 333 -14.09 -15.54 2.32
C ALA A 333 -14.87 -14.23 2.52
N ILE A 334 -14.19 -13.08 2.59
CA ILE A 334 -14.85 -11.75 2.62
C ILE A 334 -15.67 -11.55 1.35
N ALA A 335 -15.10 -11.82 0.17
CA ALA A 335 -15.81 -11.68 -1.11
C ALA A 335 -17.06 -12.57 -1.22
N GLN A 336 -17.06 -13.75 -0.59
CA GLN A 336 -18.23 -14.65 -0.52
C GLN A 336 -19.29 -14.19 0.47
N ALA A 337 -18.90 -13.44 1.50
CA ALA A 337 -19.81 -12.91 2.52
C ALA A 337 -20.49 -11.60 2.10
N LEU A 338 -19.83 -10.83 1.22
CA LEU A 338 -20.38 -9.64 0.56
C LEU A 338 -21.46 -10.00 -0.46
#